data_AF-A0A3D2F6V4-F1
#
_entry.id   AF-A0A3D2F6V4-F1
#
_cell.length_a   1.000
_cell.length_b   1.000
_cell.length_c   1.000
_cell.angle_alpha   90.00
_cell.angle_beta   90.00
_cell.angle_gamma   90.00
#
_symmetry.space_group_name_H-M   'P 1'
#
loop_
_entity.id
_entity.type
_entity.pdbx_description
1 polymer ?
#
loop_
_entity_poly.entity_id
_entity_poly.type
_entity_poly.pdbx_seq_one_letter_code
_entity_poly.pdbx_strand_id
1 'polypeptide(L)'
;DLLDNGAMEPSVAGPLSILTLPALLGSLKPVFDDTSKTADDDAFMAALPIARSFIEASIGNFAAKARAQGLVLEAIEKAGASPILELPMGMPYRSALDQAGADHILFVVTPRGDDWTIGGIKLSNETFENRADLPAAWAGLTDGALEAACGVKGAKFCHNARFIAVADTREGILEMARLAVAEVQ
;
A
#
# COMPACT_ATOMS: atom_id res chain seq x y z
N ASP A 1 -21.47 -4.04 -17.48
CA ASP A 1 -20.65 -4.43 -16.30
C ASP A 1 -21.53 -5.18 -15.29
N LEU A 2 -21.13 -5.32 -14.02
CA LEU A 2 -21.97 -5.97 -12.98
C LEU A 2 -23.26 -5.20 -12.65
N LEU A 3 -23.31 -3.89 -12.93
CA LEU A 3 -24.53 -3.10 -12.79
C LEU A 3 -25.44 -3.38 -13.98
N ASP A 4 -24.91 -3.37 -15.20
CA ASP A 4 -25.72 -3.62 -16.42
C ASP A 4 -26.34 -5.02 -16.46
N ASN A 5 -25.65 -6.04 -15.91
CA ASN A 5 -26.16 -7.41 -15.88
C ASN A 5 -26.99 -7.73 -14.62
N GLY A 6 -27.24 -6.73 -13.76
CA GLY A 6 -28.04 -6.87 -12.55
C GLY A 6 -27.40 -7.71 -11.44
N ALA A 7 -26.12 -8.08 -11.56
CA ALA A 7 -25.41 -8.80 -10.51
C ALA A 7 -25.06 -7.91 -9.30
N MET A 8 -25.09 -6.59 -9.47
CA MET A 8 -24.89 -5.61 -8.42
C MET A 8 -25.92 -4.47 -8.55
N GLU A 9 -26.60 -4.16 -7.45
CA GLU A 9 -27.53 -3.04 -7.39
C GLU A 9 -26.77 -1.73 -7.09
N PRO A 10 -27.01 -0.62 -7.82
CA PRO A 10 -26.38 0.67 -7.55
C PRO A 10 -26.60 1.17 -6.12
N SER A 11 -27.72 0.77 -5.50
CA SER A 11 -28.07 1.12 -4.11
C SER A 11 -27.09 0.55 -3.08
N VAL A 12 -26.26 -0.44 -3.44
CA VAL A 12 -25.20 -0.99 -2.56
C VAL A 12 -24.18 0.09 -2.20
N ALA A 13 -23.92 1.04 -3.10
CA ALA A 13 -23.05 2.18 -2.83
C ALA A 13 -23.75 3.33 -2.05
N GLY A 14 -25.05 3.20 -1.80
CA GLY A 14 -25.84 4.17 -1.04
C GLY A 14 -25.73 5.60 -1.61
N PRO A 15 -25.52 6.62 -0.75
CA PRO A 15 -25.33 8.01 -1.19
C PRO A 15 -24.14 8.22 -2.13
N LEU A 16 -23.19 7.29 -2.19
CA LEU A 16 -22.01 7.36 -3.03
C LEU A 16 -22.18 6.69 -4.41
N SER A 17 -23.39 6.23 -4.74
CA SER A 17 -23.68 5.54 -6.02
C SER A 17 -23.29 6.37 -7.26
N ILE A 18 -23.41 7.69 -7.19
CA ILE A 18 -23.00 8.62 -8.25
C ILE A 18 -21.48 8.70 -8.46
N LEU A 19 -20.68 8.23 -7.51
CA LEU A 19 -19.21 8.24 -7.56
C LEU A 19 -18.64 6.88 -7.97
N THR A 20 -19.50 5.92 -8.34
CA THR A 20 -19.05 4.63 -8.86
C THR A 20 -18.43 4.81 -10.25
N LEU A 21 -17.44 3.98 -10.60
CA LEU A 21 -16.77 4.07 -11.89
C LEU A 21 -17.75 4.01 -13.09
N PRO A 22 -18.76 3.12 -13.13
CA PRO A 22 -19.77 3.14 -14.19
C PRO A 22 -20.59 4.43 -14.23
N ALA A 23 -20.96 5.00 -13.08
CA ALA A 23 -21.69 6.27 -13.03
C ALA A 23 -20.84 7.44 -13.53
N LEU A 24 -19.56 7.49 -13.14
CA LEU A 24 -18.61 8.51 -13.60
C LEU A 24 -18.36 8.40 -15.11
N LEU A 25 -18.16 7.20 -15.65
CA LEU A 25 -18.06 7.00 -17.10
C LEU A 25 -19.38 7.34 -17.81
N GLY A 26 -20.52 6.99 -17.21
CA GLY A 26 -21.85 7.32 -17.70
C GLY A 26 -22.13 8.82 -17.76
N SER A 27 -21.52 9.62 -16.89
CA SER A 27 -21.63 11.09 -16.92
C SER A 27 -20.96 11.73 -18.14
N LEU A 28 -20.17 10.97 -18.90
CA LEU A 28 -19.53 11.43 -20.14
C LEU A 28 -20.43 11.22 -21.37
N LYS A 29 -21.62 10.65 -21.20
CA LYS A 29 -22.62 10.54 -22.28
C LYS A 29 -23.00 11.94 -22.80
N PRO A 30 -23.45 12.04 -24.06
CA PRO A 30 -23.94 13.31 -24.59
C PRO A 30 -25.04 13.90 -23.71
N VAL A 31 -25.06 15.23 -23.63
CA VAL A 31 -26.21 15.95 -23.06
C VAL A 31 -27.45 15.71 -23.94
N PHE A 32 -28.63 15.76 -23.34
CA PHE A 32 -29.87 15.36 -24.00
C PHE A 32 -30.23 16.18 -25.26
N ASP A 33 -29.66 17.37 -25.40
CA ASP A 33 -29.89 18.33 -26.48
C ASP A 33 -28.76 18.41 -27.51
N ASP A 34 -27.74 17.56 -27.41
CA ASP A 34 -26.78 17.37 -28.50
C ASP A 34 -27.41 16.49 -29.59
N THR A 35 -27.92 17.13 -30.65
CA THR A 35 -28.56 16.45 -31.78
C THR A 35 -27.57 16.08 -32.89
N SER A 36 -26.27 16.19 -32.67
CA SER A 36 -25.27 15.83 -33.68
C SER A 36 -25.33 14.32 -33.97
N LYS A 37 -25.07 13.93 -35.22
CA LYS A 37 -25.03 12.50 -35.59
C LYS A 37 -23.82 11.76 -34.99
N THR A 38 -22.85 12.51 -34.48
CA THR A 38 -21.59 12.00 -33.92
C THR A 38 -21.55 12.04 -32.40
N ALA A 39 -22.60 12.56 -31.73
CA ALA A 39 -22.62 12.80 -30.29
C ALA A 39 -22.11 11.59 -29.48
N ASP A 40 -22.65 10.40 -29.77
CA ASP A 40 -22.27 9.17 -29.08
C ASP A 40 -20.81 8.75 -29.35
N ASP A 41 -20.34 8.87 -30.59
CA ASP A 41 -18.95 8.55 -30.96
C ASP A 41 -17.96 9.54 -30.32
N ASP A 42 -18.31 10.82 -30.30
CA ASP A 42 -17.52 11.89 -29.70
C ASP A 42 -17.40 11.67 -28.16
N ALA A 43 -18.52 11.34 -27.51
CA ALA A 43 -18.57 10.98 -26.09
C ALA A 43 -17.77 9.70 -25.79
N PHE A 44 -17.88 8.67 -26.63
CA PHE A 44 -17.10 7.45 -26.50
C PHE A 44 -15.60 7.74 -26.57
N MET A 45 -15.18 8.54 -27.55
CA MET A 45 -13.77 8.90 -27.72
C MET A 45 -13.23 9.76 -26.59
N ALA A 46 -14.08 10.55 -25.92
CA ALA A 46 -13.73 11.25 -24.68
C ALA A 46 -13.57 10.30 -23.48
N ALA A 47 -14.44 9.30 -23.35
CA ALA A 47 -14.40 8.32 -22.25
C ALA A 47 -13.30 7.27 -22.39
N LEU A 48 -12.97 6.87 -23.61
CA LEU A 48 -11.99 5.83 -23.94
C LEU A 48 -10.62 6.00 -23.24
N PRO A 49 -9.93 7.16 -23.31
CA PRO A 49 -8.63 7.32 -22.67
C PRO A 49 -8.69 7.20 -21.14
N ILE A 50 -9.82 7.57 -20.53
CA ILE A 50 -10.03 7.45 -19.08
C ILE A 50 -10.14 5.97 -18.69
N ALA A 51 -11.02 5.23 -19.35
CA ALA A 51 -11.18 3.79 -19.12
C ALA A 51 -9.88 3.01 -19.40
N ARG A 52 -9.20 3.34 -20.50
CA ARG A 52 -7.89 2.78 -20.87
C ARG A 52 -6.86 2.96 -19.76
N SER A 53 -6.77 4.16 -19.19
CA SER A 53 -5.79 4.46 -18.14
C SER A 53 -5.93 3.55 -16.92
N PHE A 54 -7.17 3.23 -16.50
CA PHE A 54 -7.42 2.33 -15.38
C PHE A 54 -7.04 0.87 -15.70
N ILE A 55 -7.33 0.40 -16.91
CA ILE A 55 -6.98 -0.96 -17.34
C ILE A 55 -5.47 -1.11 -17.45
N GLU A 56 -4.79 -0.16 -18.10
CA GLU A 56 -3.33 -0.16 -18.23
C GLU A 56 -2.64 -0.09 -16.85
N ALA A 57 -3.14 0.75 -15.94
CA ALA A 57 -2.65 0.79 -14.57
C ALA A 57 -2.84 -0.56 -13.83
N SER A 58 -3.99 -1.22 -14.04
CA SER A 58 -4.27 -2.54 -13.45
C SER A 58 -3.30 -3.60 -13.97
N ILE A 59 -3.06 -3.64 -15.28
CA ILE A 59 -2.06 -4.53 -15.90
C ILE A 59 -0.66 -4.24 -15.34
N GLY A 60 -0.28 -2.97 -15.26
CA GLY A 60 1.00 -2.54 -14.68
C GLY A 60 1.18 -3.03 -13.24
N ASN A 61 0.13 -2.91 -12.41
CA ASN A 61 0.13 -3.38 -11.04
C ASN A 61 0.23 -4.91 -10.92
N PHE A 62 -0.48 -5.67 -11.75
CA PHE A 62 -0.35 -7.14 -11.77
C PHE A 62 1.05 -7.57 -12.21
N ALA A 63 1.59 -6.95 -13.26
CA ALA A 63 2.95 -7.24 -13.71
C ALA A 63 3.99 -6.88 -12.65
N ALA A 64 3.82 -5.76 -11.93
CA ALA A 64 4.70 -5.37 -10.83
C ALA A 64 4.65 -6.37 -9.67
N LYS A 65 3.45 -6.81 -9.26
CA LYS A 65 3.27 -7.85 -8.23
C LYS A 65 3.93 -9.17 -8.63
N ALA A 66 3.77 -9.60 -9.88
CA ALA A 66 4.40 -10.81 -10.39
C ALA A 66 5.94 -10.74 -10.36
N ARG A 67 6.53 -9.59 -10.76
CA ARG A 67 8.00 -9.38 -10.64
C ARG A 67 8.46 -9.35 -9.18
N ALA A 68 7.67 -8.76 -8.29
CA ALA A 68 8.00 -8.66 -6.88
C ALA A 68 7.98 -10.01 -6.15
N GLN A 69 7.06 -10.91 -6.54
CA GLN A 69 6.81 -12.17 -5.85
C GLN A 69 8.09 -13.00 -5.63
N GLY A 70 8.90 -13.21 -6.68
CA GLY A 70 10.14 -14.00 -6.56
C GLY A 70 11.15 -13.39 -5.59
N LEU A 71 11.35 -12.07 -5.67
CA LEU A 71 12.27 -11.33 -4.80
C LEU A 71 11.84 -11.39 -3.33
N VAL A 72 10.53 -11.31 -3.06
CA VAL A 72 10.02 -11.38 -1.69
C VAL A 72 10.12 -12.80 -1.14
N LEU A 73 9.82 -13.83 -1.93
CA LEU A 73 9.97 -15.22 -1.50
C LEU A 73 11.44 -15.55 -1.17
N GLU A 74 12.39 -15.11 -1.99
CA GLU A 74 13.83 -15.25 -1.70
C GLU A 74 14.23 -14.49 -0.42
N ALA A 75 13.72 -13.27 -0.23
CA ALA A 75 13.98 -12.50 0.99
C ALA A 75 13.39 -13.16 2.25
N ILE A 76 12.21 -13.78 2.15
CA ILE A 76 11.58 -14.55 3.24
C ILE A 76 12.44 -15.77 3.59
N GLU A 77 12.89 -16.53 2.59
CA GLU A 77 13.76 -17.70 2.82
C GLU A 77 15.06 -17.29 3.51
N LYS A 78 15.69 -16.21 3.05
CA LYS A 78 16.91 -15.66 3.66
C LYS A 78 16.68 -15.14 5.08
N ALA A 79 15.52 -14.55 5.36
CA ALA A 79 15.16 -14.06 6.69
C ALA A 79 14.97 -15.22 7.69
N GLY A 80 14.56 -16.39 7.23
CA GLY A 80 14.35 -17.57 8.07
C GLY A 80 13.33 -17.29 9.18
N ALA A 81 13.71 -17.49 10.43
CA ALA A 81 12.86 -17.24 11.60
C ALA A 81 12.82 -15.77 12.05
N SER A 82 13.52 -14.85 11.36
CA SER A 82 13.52 -13.43 11.70
C SER A 82 12.11 -12.84 11.59
N PRO A 83 11.64 -12.07 12.59
CA PRO A 83 10.41 -11.30 12.50
C PRO A 83 10.55 -10.02 11.66
N ILE A 84 11.72 -9.77 11.07
CA ILE A 84 12.04 -8.60 10.24
C ILE A 84 12.35 -9.08 8.83
N LEU A 85 11.64 -8.54 7.84
CA LEU A 85 11.89 -8.76 6.42
C LEU A 85 12.55 -7.52 5.81
N GLU A 86 13.76 -7.66 5.28
CA GLU A 86 14.41 -6.59 4.54
C GLU A 86 14.19 -6.79 3.03
N LEU A 87 13.72 -5.76 2.34
CA LEU A 87 13.54 -5.75 0.88
C LEU A 87 14.42 -4.68 0.23
N PRO A 88 14.88 -4.91 -1.01
CA PRO A 88 15.82 -4.00 -1.68
C PRO A 88 15.19 -2.65 -2.08
N MET A 89 13.85 -2.53 -2.04
CA MET A 89 13.10 -1.33 -2.37
C MET A 89 11.65 -1.43 -1.87
N GLY A 90 10.94 -0.30 -1.85
CA GLY A 90 9.50 -0.30 -1.69
C GLY A 90 8.83 -1.11 -2.82
N MET A 91 8.19 -2.22 -2.47
CA MET A 91 7.57 -3.14 -3.43
C MET A 91 6.40 -3.90 -2.82
N PRO A 92 5.48 -4.46 -3.64
CA PRO A 92 4.41 -5.32 -3.13
C PRO A 92 4.98 -6.61 -2.52
N TYR A 93 4.65 -6.90 -1.27
CA TYR A 93 5.13 -8.10 -0.57
C TYR A 93 4.02 -8.96 0.04
N ARG A 94 2.82 -8.40 0.24
CA ARG A 94 1.82 -9.05 1.09
C ARG A 94 1.38 -10.43 0.60
N SER A 95 1.08 -10.56 -0.68
CA SER A 95 0.66 -11.86 -1.25
C SER A 95 1.74 -12.93 -1.12
N ALA A 96 3.01 -12.56 -1.14
CA ALA A 96 4.12 -13.50 -0.95
C ALA A 96 4.27 -13.92 0.51
N LEU A 97 4.03 -13.01 1.48
CA LEU A 97 3.95 -13.38 2.90
C LEU A 97 2.84 -14.40 3.15
N ASP A 98 1.65 -14.14 2.61
CA ASP A 98 0.49 -15.03 2.76
C ASP A 98 0.78 -16.40 2.11
N GLN A 99 1.35 -16.42 0.91
CA GLN A 99 1.73 -17.66 0.20
C GLN A 99 2.78 -18.48 0.96
N ALA A 100 3.77 -17.81 1.56
CA ALA A 100 4.85 -18.48 2.30
C ALA A 100 4.45 -18.89 3.72
N GLY A 101 3.27 -18.49 4.21
CA GLY A 101 2.88 -18.69 5.61
C GLY A 101 3.80 -17.93 6.58
N ALA A 102 4.34 -16.80 6.15
CA ALA A 102 5.35 -16.04 6.90
C ALA A 102 4.70 -15.09 7.93
N ASP A 103 3.85 -15.64 8.80
CA ASP A 103 3.11 -14.87 9.81
C ASP A 103 4.00 -14.37 10.96
N HIS A 104 5.16 -14.99 11.16
CA HIS A 104 6.16 -14.57 12.14
C HIS A 104 6.83 -13.24 11.79
N ILE A 105 6.75 -12.80 10.53
CA ILE A 105 7.28 -11.51 10.09
C ILE A 105 6.33 -10.40 10.54
N LEU A 106 6.84 -9.51 11.38
CA LEU A 106 6.11 -8.41 12.02
C LEU A 106 6.34 -7.09 11.30
N PHE A 107 7.56 -6.86 10.81
CA PHE A 107 7.98 -5.60 10.20
C PHE A 107 8.72 -5.81 8.87
N VAL A 108 8.57 -4.84 7.96
CA VAL A 108 9.31 -4.77 6.70
C VAL A 108 10.23 -3.56 6.69
N VAL A 109 11.49 -3.76 6.34
CA VAL A 109 12.51 -2.72 6.19
C VAL A 109 12.84 -2.51 4.72
N THR A 110 12.79 -1.27 4.24
CA THR A 110 13.09 -0.90 2.83
C THR A 110 13.81 0.44 2.73
N PRO A 111 14.66 0.66 1.70
CA PRO A 111 15.15 2.00 1.40
C PRO A 111 14.04 2.91 0.86
N ARG A 112 14.16 4.21 1.12
CA ARG A 112 13.26 5.29 0.69
C ARG A 112 14.07 6.56 0.37
N GLY A 113 14.45 6.71 -0.89
CA GLY A 113 15.38 7.80 -1.28
C GLY A 113 16.74 7.56 -0.63
N ASP A 114 17.28 8.58 0.04
CA ASP A 114 18.51 8.48 0.82
C ASP A 114 18.29 7.89 2.22
N ASP A 115 17.03 7.71 2.63
CA ASP A 115 16.63 7.22 3.94
C ASP A 115 16.19 5.76 3.90
N TRP A 116 15.87 5.21 5.07
CA TRP A 116 15.35 3.88 5.26
C TRP A 116 14.11 3.88 6.13
N THR A 117 13.19 2.96 5.85
CA THR A 117 11.92 2.84 6.59
C THR A 117 11.73 1.47 7.17
N ILE A 118 11.17 1.42 8.38
CA ILE A 118 10.50 0.24 8.92
C ILE A 118 9.00 0.47 8.87
N GLY A 119 8.26 -0.49 8.33
CA GLY A 119 6.80 -0.47 8.25
C GLY A 119 6.18 -1.67 8.93
N GLY A 120 5.07 -1.44 9.65
CA GLY A 120 4.18 -2.49 10.13
C GLY A 120 3.46 -3.17 8.98
N ILE A 121 3.14 -4.45 9.18
CA ILE A 121 2.41 -5.26 8.21
C ILE A 121 0.93 -5.30 8.63
N LYS A 122 0.04 -4.77 7.80
CA LYS A 122 -1.41 -4.79 8.08
C LYS A 122 -1.97 -6.21 8.18
N LEU A 123 -2.97 -6.44 9.03
CA LEU A 123 -3.69 -7.72 9.10
C LEU A 123 -4.57 -7.94 7.87
N SER A 124 -5.22 -6.87 7.36
CA SER A 124 -6.00 -6.90 6.12
C SER A 124 -5.92 -5.57 5.38
N ASN A 125 -6.31 -5.55 4.10
CA ASN A 125 -6.38 -4.30 3.32
C ASN A 125 -7.51 -3.37 3.78
N GLU A 126 -8.44 -3.87 4.60
CA GLU A 126 -9.65 -3.15 5.03
C GLU A 126 -9.50 -2.53 6.42
N THR A 127 -8.41 -2.82 7.13
CA THR A 127 -8.16 -2.37 8.50
C THR A 127 -6.88 -1.54 8.61
N PHE A 128 -6.77 -0.83 9.74
CA PHE A 128 -5.54 -0.13 10.14
C PHE A 128 -4.71 -0.94 11.15
N GLU A 129 -5.16 -2.15 11.49
CA GLU A 129 -4.50 -3.02 12.45
C GLU A 129 -3.24 -3.64 11.82
N ASN A 130 -2.13 -3.59 12.54
CA ASN A 130 -0.87 -4.19 12.15
C ASN A 130 -0.64 -5.50 12.90
N ARG A 131 0.18 -6.39 12.35
CA ARG A 131 0.73 -7.57 13.05
C ARG A 131 1.47 -7.17 14.33
N ALA A 132 2.12 -6.02 14.30
CA ALA A 132 2.76 -5.39 15.44
C ALA A 132 2.83 -3.88 15.22
N ASP A 133 2.74 -3.12 16.32
CA ASP A 133 2.96 -1.67 16.32
C ASP A 133 4.39 -1.35 16.76
N LEU A 134 4.93 -0.23 16.27
CA LEU A 134 6.17 0.32 16.79
C LEU A 134 6.02 0.78 18.26
N PRO A 135 7.11 0.88 19.03
CA PRO A 135 7.06 1.27 20.44
C PRO A 135 6.26 2.55 20.70
N ALA A 136 5.42 2.51 21.74
CA ALA A 136 4.57 3.65 22.12
C ALA A 136 5.40 4.90 22.45
N ALA A 137 6.59 4.71 23.02
CA ALA A 137 7.51 5.79 23.34
C ALA A 137 8.03 6.57 22.12
N TRP A 138 7.91 6.02 20.91
CA TRP A 138 8.35 6.67 19.67
C TRP A 138 7.24 7.46 18.99
N ALA A 139 5.98 7.24 19.36
CA ALA A 139 4.81 7.76 18.65
C ALA A 139 4.87 9.28 18.49
N GLY A 140 4.93 9.73 17.23
CA GLY A 140 4.93 11.16 16.89
C GLY A 140 6.25 11.88 17.14
N LEU A 141 7.30 11.18 17.58
CA LEU A 141 8.61 11.78 17.79
C LEU A 141 9.38 11.95 16.49
N THR A 142 10.22 12.99 16.45
CA THR A 142 11.08 13.34 15.31
C THR A 142 12.50 13.65 15.76
N ASP A 143 13.46 13.40 14.87
CA ASP A 143 14.89 13.72 14.99
C ASP A 143 15.44 13.41 16.40
N GLY A 144 16.12 14.37 17.04
CA GLY A 144 16.79 14.16 18.33
C GLY A 144 15.88 13.65 19.45
N ALA A 145 14.57 13.95 19.43
CA ALA A 145 13.64 13.39 20.41
C ALA A 145 13.43 11.89 20.18
N LEU A 146 13.31 11.48 18.91
CA LEU A 146 13.21 10.06 18.56
C LEU A 146 14.55 9.35 18.81
N GLU A 147 15.68 9.95 18.44
CA GLU A 147 17.02 9.40 18.73
C GLU A 147 17.19 9.15 20.23
N ALA A 148 16.81 10.11 21.08
CA ALA A 148 16.87 9.96 22.53
C ALA A 148 15.95 8.84 23.05
N ALA A 149 14.76 8.69 22.46
CA ALA A 149 13.79 7.68 22.87
C ALA A 149 14.14 6.25 22.43
N CYS A 150 14.73 6.08 21.23
CA CYS A 150 15.10 4.77 20.71
C CYS A 150 16.58 4.40 20.92
N GLY A 151 17.43 5.38 21.25
CA GLY A 151 18.88 5.16 21.38
C GLY A 151 19.61 4.99 20.04
N VAL A 152 18.93 5.20 18.91
CA VAL A 152 19.49 5.03 17.57
C VAL A 152 19.77 6.40 16.96
N LYS A 153 21.04 6.68 16.72
CA LYS A 153 21.47 7.86 15.96
C LYS A 153 21.03 7.74 14.50
N GLY A 154 20.53 8.83 13.94
CA GLY A 154 19.98 8.90 12.59
C GLY A 154 18.48 8.59 12.53
N ALA A 155 17.81 8.34 13.65
CA ALA A 155 16.35 8.17 13.69
C ALA A 155 15.65 9.51 13.45
N LYS A 156 14.79 9.57 12.42
CA LYS A 156 14.22 10.82 11.90
C LYS A 156 12.77 11.05 12.27
N PHE A 157 11.95 10.00 12.20
CA PHE A 157 10.50 10.14 12.36
C PHE A 157 9.86 8.82 12.74
N CYS A 158 8.86 8.85 13.62
CA CYS A 158 7.92 7.75 13.83
C CYS A 158 6.49 8.30 13.82
N HIS A 159 5.62 7.66 13.03
CA HIS A 159 4.23 8.10 12.90
C HIS A 159 3.47 7.91 14.23
N ASN A 160 2.55 8.83 14.55
CA ASN A 160 1.78 8.77 15.80
C ASN A 160 0.93 7.48 15.93
N ALA A 161 0.44 6.97 14.81
CA ALA A 161 -0.25 5.68 14.72
C ALA A 161 0.70 4.45 14.66
N ARG A 162 2.01 4.64 14.85
CA ARG A 162 3.01 3.57 15.08
C ARG A 162 3.17 2.52 13.98
N PHE A 163 2.74 2.80 12.75
CA PHE A 163 2.87 1.87 11.62
C PHE A 163 4.12 2.10 10.76
N ILE A 164 4.85 3.21 10.95
CA ILE A 164 6.05 3.51 10.16
C ILE A 164 7.03 4.36 10.97
N ALA A 165 8.33 4.07 10.81
CA ALA A 165 9.42 4.95 11.23
C ALA A 165 10.50 5.04 10.14
N VAL A 166 11.34 6.08 10.26
CA VAL A 166 12.38 6.46 9.29
C VAL A 166 13.70 6.65 10.02
N ALA A 167 14.79 6.17 9.42
CA ALA A 167 16.16 6.50 9.80
C ALA A 167 16.98 6.84 8.55
N ASP A 168 18.09 7.54 8.72
CA ASP A 168 18.99 7.95 7.61
C ASP A 168 19.88 6.82 7.07
N THR A 169 20.02 5.73 7.81
CA THR A 169 20.93 4.63 7.51
C THR A 169 20.23 3.28 7.60
N ARG A 170 20.72 2.34 6.81
CA ARG A 170 20.27 0.95 6.82
C ARG A 170 20.49 0.31 8.20
N GLU A 171 21.65 0.57 8.79
CA GLU A 171 22.04 0.03 10.09
C GLU A 171 21.15 0.61 11.19
N GLY A 172 20.86 1.91 11.15
CA GLY A 172 19.97 2.57 12.09
C GLY A 172 18.56 1.99 12.04
N ILE A 173 17.97 1.86 10.85
CA ILE A 173 16.59 1.35 10.75
C ILE A 173 16.48 -0.12 11.17
N LEU A 174 17.51 -0.94 10.91
CA LEU A 174 17.54 -2.34 11.31
C LEU A 174 17.66 -2.47 12.82
N GLU A 175 18.40 -1.57 13.48
CA GLU A 175 18.46 -1.53 14.94
C GLU A 175 17.12 -1.11 15.55
N MET A 176 16.47 -0.09 14.99
CA MET A 176 15.10 0.26 15.38
C MET A 176 14.15 -0.93 15.18
N ALA A 177 14.29 -1.71 14.12
CA ALA A 177 13.47 -2.91 13.91
C ALA A 177 13.68 -3.97 15.00
N ARG A 178 14.92 -4.20 15.43
CA ARG A 178 15.21 -5.13 16.54
C ARG A 178 14.61 -4.65 17.86
N LEU A 179 14.72 -3.35 18.17
CA LEU A 179 14.11 -2.76 19.36
C LEU A 179 12.58 -2.90 19.33
N ALA A 180 11.95 -2.65 18.17
CA ALA A 180 10.51 -2.80 18.01
C ALA A 180 10.05 -4.26 18.17
N VAL A 181 10.82 -5.23 17.68
CA VAL A 181 10.54 -6.66 17.90
C VAL A 181 10.64 -7.02 19.39
N ALA A 182 11.67 -6.54 20.08
CA ALA A 182 11.88 -6.81 21.50
C ALA A 182 10.81 -6.21 22.41
N GLU A 183 10.14 -5.12 21.99
CA GLU A 183 9.03 -4.52 22.72
C GLU A 183 7.73 -5.35 22.64
N VAL A 184 7.57 -6.12 21.56
CA VAL A 184 6.33 -6.87 21.26
C VAL A 184 6.42 -8.34 21.73
N GLN A 185 7.62 -8.82 22.06
CA GLN A 185 7.89 -10.19 22.56
C GLN A 185 8.08 -10.22 24.07
#